data_AF-A0A2U9PRB9-F1
#
_entry.id   AF-A0A2U9PRB9-F1
#
_cell.length_a   1.000
_cell.length_b   1.000
_cell.length_c   1.000
_cell.angle_alpha   90.00
_cell.angle_beta   90.00
_cell.angle_gamma   90.00
#
_symmetry.space_group_name_H-M   'P 1'
#
loop_
_entity.id
_entity.type
_entity.pdbx_description
1 polymer ?
#
loop_
_entity_poly.entity_id
_entity_poly.type
_entity_poly.pdbx_seq_one_letter_code
_entity_poly.pdbx_strand_id
1 'polypeptide(L)'
;MGKVLNAGIEALYATAVEVEGHAEAVLTGHSQSDARIESAETGLKGVSARALGLKTTSWRQRTAVLGGAVAGYAEALRTSGGGFADMEDLHAAALDRLRPQEPTP
;
A
#
# COMPACT_ATOMS: atom_id res chain seq x y z
N MET A 1 27.18 -1.91 -9.15
CA MET A 1 26.36 -1.82 -7.91
C MET A 1 25.14 -0.92 -8.11
N GLY A 2 25.28 0.33 -8.57
CA GLY A 2 24.14 1.28 -8.69
C GLY A 2 22.96 0.84 -9.56
N LYS A 3 23.17 0.14 -10.69
CA LYS A 3 22.05 -0.34 -11.54
C LYS A 3 21.13 -1.34 -10.83
N VAL A 4 21.68 -2.16 -9.93
CA VAL A 4 20.89 -3.17 -9.17
C VAL A 4 20.09 -2.47 -8.06
N LEU A 5 20.67 -1.46 -7.41
CA LEU A 5 19.96 -0.68 -6.40
C LEU A 5 18.82 0.15 -7.02
N ASN A 6 19.06 0.80 -8.16
CA ASN A 6 18.01 1.54 -8.88
C ASN A 6 16.84 0.63 -9.29
N ALA A 7 17.14 -0.56 -9.82
CA ALA A 7 16.10 -1.55 -10.13
C ALA A 7 15.32 -2.01 -8.87
N GLY A 8 15.98 -2.09 -7.72
CA GLY A 8 15.33 -2.38 -6.44
C GLY A 8 14.43 -1.25 -5.94
N ILE A 9 14.84 0.01 -6.11
CA ILE A 9 14.04 1.19 -5.78
C ILE A 9 12.79 1.26 -6.66
N GLU A 10 12.95 1.09 -7.98
CA GLU A 10 11.83 1.04 -8.93
C GLU A 10 10.84 -0.08 -8.57
N ALA A 11 11.36 -1.26 -8.18
CA ALA A 11 10.53 -2.36 -7.73
C ALA A 11 9.72 -2.02 -6.46
N LEU A 12 10.30 -1.31 -5.48
CA LEU A 12 9.57 -0.89 -4.28
C LEU A 12 8.40 0.04 -4.62
N TYR A 13 8.60 1.00 -5.54
CA TYR A 13 7.52 1.87 -5.99
C TYR A 13 6.47 1.13 -6.79
N ALA A 14 6.86 0.24 -7.71
CA ALA A 14 5.93 -0.58 -8.46
C ALA A 14 5.08 -1.46 -7.55
N THR A 15 5.70 -2.12 -6.56
CA THR A 15 4.98 -2.92 -5.57
C THR A 15 4.04 -2.06 -4.72
N ALA A 16 4.42 -0.82 -4.36
CA ALA A 16 3.51 0.08 -3.65
C ALA A 16 2.23 0.35 -4.46
N VAL A 17 2.36 0.61 -5.77
CA VAL A 17 1.23 0.82 -6.69
C VAL A 17 0.36 -0.44 -6.81
N GLU A 18 0.99 -1.61 -6.95
CA GLU A 18 0.25 -2.88 -7.01
C GLU A 18 -0.54 -3.15 -5.72
N VAL A 19 0.07 -2.89 -4.55
CA VAL A 19 -0.57 -3.03 -3.24
C VAL A 19 -1.78 -2.10 -3.14
N GLU A 20 -1.68 -0.86 -3.61
CA GLU A 20 -2.82 0.08 -3.65
C GLU A 20 -3.94 -0.39 -4.57
N GLY A 21 -3.61 -0.85 -5.78
CA GLY A 21 -4.60 -1.39 -6.71
C GLY A 21 -5.32 -2.61 -6.13
N HIS A 22 -4.60 -3.49 -5.43
CA HIS A 22 -5.21 -4.62 -4.73
C HIS A 22 -6.09 -4.16 -3.56
N ALA A 23 -5.66 -3.14 -2.81
CA ALA A 23 -6.46 -2.55 -1.73
C ALA A 23 -7.78 -2.01 -2.25
N GLU A 24 -7.75 -1.25 -3.34
CA GLU A 24 -8.92 -0.66 -3.97
C GLU A 24 -9.90 -1.75 -4.44
N ALA A 25 -9.39 -2.81 -5.07
CA ALA A 25 -10.21 -3.94 -5.50
C ALA A 25 -10.91 -4.63 -4.32
N VAL A 26 -10.18 -4.89 -3.22
CA VAL A 26 -10.74 -5.49 -2.00
C VAL A 26 -11.80 -4.58 -1.37
N LEU A 27 -11.49 -3.30 -1.20
CA LEU A 27 -12.43 -2.33 -0.60
C LEU A 27 -13.69 -2.16 -1.44
N THR A 28 -13.55 -2.16 -2.77
CA THR A 28 -14.69 -2.13 -3.70
C THR A 28 -15.52 -3.41 -3.60
N GLY A 29 -14.90 -4.59 -3.52
CA GLY A 29 -15.62 -5.83 -3.31
C GLY A 29 -16.35 -5.88 -1.95
N HIS A 30 -15.74 -5.30 -0.92
CA HIS A 30 -16.33 -5.22 0.40
C HIS A 30 -17.51 -4.25 0.46
N SER A 31 -17.43 -3.09 -0.20
CA SER A 31 -18.54 -2.12 -0.27
C SER A 31 -19.73 -2.67 -1.06
N GLN A 32 -19.48 -3.42 -2.13
CA GLN A 32 -20.54 -4.15 -2.84
C GLN A 32 -21.21 -5.20 -1.95
N SER A 33 -20.42 -5.88 -1.11
CA SER A 33 -20.96 -6.85 -0.15
C SER A 33 -21.79 -6.15 0.94
N ASP A 34 -21.35 -4.99 1.43
CA ASP A 34 -22.14 -4.16 2.36
C ASP A 34 -23.50 -3.78 1.75
N ALA A 35 -23.52 -3.32 0.50
CA ALA A 35 -24.77 -2.96 -0.18
C ALA A 35 -25.73 -4.16 -0.34
N ARG A 36 -25.20 -5.35 -0.64
CA ARG A 36 -26.00 -6.59 -0.71
C ARG A 36 -26.55 -6.99 0.65
N ILE A 37 -25.77 -6.82 1.72
CA ILE A 37 -26.20 -7.09 3.09
C ILE A 37 -27.32 -6.13 3.50
N GLU A 38 -27.15 -4.83 3.28
CA GLU A 38 -28.18 -3.81 3.56
C GLU A 38 -29.48 -4.09 2.81
N SER A 39 -29.39 -4.51 1.55
CA SER A 39 -30.57 -4.91 0.76
C SER A 39 -31.28 -6.13 1.38
N ALA A 40 -30.52 -7.15 1.79
CA ALA A 40 -31.07 -8.36 2.40
C ALA A 40 -31.68 -8.13 3.80
N GLU A 41 -31.20 -7.13 4.55
CA GLU A 41 -31.71 -6.80 5.89
C GLU A 41 -33.20 -6.45 5.89
N THR A 42 -33.71 -5.84 4.81
CA THR A 42 -35.12 -5.43 4.70
C THR A 42 -36.13 -6.57 4.82
N GLY A 43 -35.73 -7.81 4.50
CA GLY A 43 -36.58 -9.00 4.59
C GLY A 43 -36.50 -9.75 5.91
N LEU A 44 -35.57 -9.39 6.80
CA LEU A 44 -35.27 -10.15 8.00
C LEU A 44 -35.95 -9.56 9.25
N LYS A 45 -36.35 -10.43 10.17
CA LYS A 45 -36.99 -10.02 11.44
C LYS A 45 -36.38 -10.75 12.63
N GLY A 46 -36.53 -10.13 13.81
CA GLY A 46 -36.18 -10.74 15.09
C GLY A 46 -34.70 -11.12 15.20
N VAL A 47 -34.44 -12.34 15.66
CA VAL A 47 -33.09 -12.83 15.97
C VAL A 47 -32.18 -12.83 14.73
N SER A 48 -32.69 -13.17 13.55
CA SER A 48 -31.91 -13.20 12.32
C SER A 48 -31.46 -11.80 11.89
N ALA A 49 -32.34 -10.80 11.99
CA ALA A 49 -31.97 -9.41 11.70
C ALA A 49 -30.88 -8.91 12.67
N ARG A 50 -31.02 -9.20 13.97
CA ARG A 50 -30.01 -8.85 14.98
C ARG A 50 -28.67 -9.55 14.72
N ALA A 51 -28.70 -10.84 14.39
CA ALA A 51 -27.49 -11.61 14.11
C ALA A 51 -26.78 -11.10 12.84
N LEU A 52 -27.55 -10.73 11.80
CA LEU A 52 -26.99 -10.12 10.60
C LEU A 52 -26.34 -8.78 10.93
N GLY A 53 -27.05 -7.86 11.60
CA GLY A 53 -26.49 -6.56 11.98
C GLY A 53 -25.17 -6.67 12.76
N LEU A 54 -25.06 -7.59 13.72
CA LEU A 54 -23.79 -7.84 14.44
C LEU A 54 -22.66 -8.32 13.51
N LYS A 55 -22.97 -9.21 12.56
CA LYS A 55 -22.00 -9.69 11.58
C LYS A 55 -21.60 -8.57 10.62
N THR A 56 -22.54 -7.74 10.16
CA THR A 56 -22.31 -6.57 9.30
C THR A 56 -21.39 -5.57 10.00
N THR A 57 -21.65 -5.26 11.27
CA THR A 57 -20.77 -4.39 12.07
C THR A 57 -19.35 -4.96 12.17
N SER A 58 -19.22 -6.25 12.52
CA SER A 58 -17.90 -6.89 12.60
C SER A 58 -17.19 -6.93 11.24
N TRP A 59 -17.94 -7.13 10.15
CA TRP A 59 -17.41 -7.12 8.79
C TRP A 59 -16.81 -5.76 8.45
N ARG A 60 -17.59 -4.68 8.61
CA ARG A 60 -17.15 -3.30 8.34
C ARG A 60 -15.93 -2.91 9.16
N GLN A 61 -15.89 -3.28 10.44
CA GLN A 61 -14.74 -3.01 11.29
C GLN A 61 -13.48 -3.71 10.76
N ARG A 62 -13.59 -4.98 10.36
CA ARG A 62 -12.45 -5.73 9.78
C ARG A 62 -12.02 -5.15 8.43
N THR A 63 -12.96 -4.75 7.58
CA THR A 63 -12.68 -4.07 6.32
C THR A 63 -11.89 -2.78 6.54
N ALA A 64 -12.29 -1.95 7.51
CA ALA A 64 -11.59 -0.71 7.83
C ALA A 64 -10.17 -0.97 8.36
N VAL A 65 -10.00 -1.96 9.24
CA VAL A 65 -8.68 -2.36 9.75
C VAL A 65 -7.78 -2.86 8.62
N LEU A 66 -8.31 -3.71 7.74
CA LEU A 66 -7.58 -4.22 6.58
C LEU A 66 -7.18 -3.09 5.63
N GLY A 67 -8.12 -2.20 5.29
CA GLY A 67 -7.85 -1.05 4.43
C GLY A 67 -6.75 -0.14 4.99
N GLY A 68 -6.80 0.15 6.29
CA GLY A 68 -5.75 0.93 6.96
C GLY A 68 -4.38 0.23 6.94
N ALA A 69 -4.35 -1.08 7.19
CA ALA A 69 -3.10 -1.85 7.14
C ALA A 69 -2.47 -1.86 5.74
N VAL A 70 -3.28 -2.07 4.69
CA VAL A 70 -2.78 -2.10 3.31
C VAL A 70 -2.28 -0.73 2.85
N ALA A 71 -2.99 0.35 3.18
CA ALA A 71 -2.53 1.71 2.94
C ALA A 71 -1.19 1.99 3.67
N GLY A 72 -1.06 1.52 4.91
CA GLY A 72 0.20 1.59 5.66
C GLY A 72 1.36 0.86 4.99
N TYR A 73 1.11 -0.31 4.38
CA TYR A 73 2.16 -1.05 3.65
C TYR A 73 2.59 -0.34 2.36
N ALA A 74 1.64 0.17 1.58
CA ALA A 74 1.96 0.94 0.37
C ALA A 74 2.81 2.17 0.72
N GLU A 75 2.48 2.87 1.80
CA GLU A 75 3.24 4.01 2.28
C GLU A 75 4.63 3.64 2.77
N ALA A 76 4.76 2.54 3.51
CA ALA A 76 6.06 2.04 3.97
C ALA A 76 6.98 1.66 2.79
N LEU A 77 6.42 1.08 1.72
CA LEU A 77 7.16 0.76 0.50
C LEU A 77 7.66 2.03 -0.21
N ARG A 78 6.79 3.04 -0.38
CA ARG A 78 7.18 4.35 -0.95
C ARG A 78 8.25 5.04 -0.12
N THR A 79 8.08 5.07 1.20
CA THR A 79 9.03 5.68 2.13
C THR A 79 10.39 4.98 2.02
N SER A 80 10.39 3.66 1.96
CA SER A 80 11.62 2.87 1.80
C SER A 80 12.29 3.15 0.46
N GLY A 81 11.53 3.19 -0.63
CA GLY A 81 12.04 3.54 -1.96
C GLY A 81 12.71 4.92 -1.98
N GLY A 82 12.07 5.92 -1.37
CA GLY A 82 12.62 7.28 -1.26
C GLY A 82 13.90 7.31 -0.43
N GLY A 83 13.91 6.66 0.72
CA GLY A 83 15.11 6.59 1.56
C GLY A 83 16.29 5.92 0.87
N PHE A 84 16.06 4.88 0.06
CA PHE A 84 17.13 4.27 -0.73
C PHE A 84 17.61 5.16 -1.88
N ALA A 85 16.72 5.92 -2.53
CA ALA A 85 17.09 6.87 -3.56
C ALA A 85 17.98 8.00 -3.00
N ASP A 86 17.58 8.59 -1.87
CA ASP A 86 18.35 9.63 -1.19
C ASP A 86 19.76 9.14 -0.81
N MET A 87 19.86 7.89 -0.33
CA MET A 87 21.15 7.28 0.00
C MET A 87 22.03 7.06 -1.23
N GLU A 88 21.46 6.65 -2.37
CA GLU A 88 22.22 6.50 -3.62
C GLU A 88 22.73 7.84 -4.12
N ASP A 89 21.90 8.90 -4.08
CA ASP A 89 22.31 10.25 -4.49
C ASP A 89 23.46 10.79 -3.61
N LEU A 90 23.38 10.58 -2.29
CA LEU A 90 24.44 10.95 -1.37
C LEU A 90 25.74 10.20 -1.65
N HIS A 91 25.66 8.89 -1.91
CA HIS A 91 26.83 8.08 -2.25
C HIS A 91 27.42 8.45 -3.60
N ALA A 92 26.59 8.67 -4.62
CA ALA A 92 27.03 9.10 -5.95
C ALA A 92 27.76 10.44 -5.88
N ALA A 93 27.21 11.42 -5.15
CA ALA A 93 27.85 12.71 -4.93
C ALA A 93 29.17 12.59 -4.15
N ALA A 94 29.26 11.68 -3.18
CA ALA A 94 30.50 11.42 -2.45
C ALA A 94 31.58 10.81 -3.34
N LEU A 95 31.21 9.83 -4.18
CA LEU A 95 32.12 9.22 -5.15
C LEU A 95 32.62 10.24 -6.18
N ASP A 96 31.74 11.11 -6.65
CA ASP A 96 32.11 12.12 -7.64
C ASP A 96 33.09 13.16 -7.09
N ARG A 97 33.00 13.49 -5.80
CA ARG A 97 33.98 14.32 -5.08
C ARG A 97 35.33 13.64 -4.87
N LEU A 98 35.34 12.32 -4.75
CA LEU A 98 36.56 11.53 -4.57
C LEU A 98 37.23 11.16 -5.90
N ARG A 99 36.57 11.44 -7.03
CA ARG A 99 37.12 11.19 -8.37
C ARG A 99 38.38 12.06 -8.56
N PRO A 100 39.55 11.45 -8.88
CA PRO A 100 40.75 12.19 -9.17
C PRO A 100 40.50 13.19 -10.30
N GLN A 101 40.90 14.44 -10.11
CA GLN A 101 40.91 15.42 -11.20
C GLN A 101 42.01 14.99 -12.17
N GLU A 102 41.66 14.66 -13.42
CA GLU A 102 42.68 14.51 -14.46
C GLU A 102 43.45 15.83 -14.59
N PRO A 103 44.79 15.81 -14.65
CA PRO A 103 45.55 17.04 -14.85
C PRO A 103 45.15 17.65 -16.20
N THR A 104 44.59 18.86 -16.14
CA THR A 104 44.29 19.68 -17.32
C THR A 104 45.59 19.92 -18.11
N PRO A 105 45.63 19.66 -19.42
CA PRO A 105 46.80 19.96 -20.27
C PRO A 105 47.06 21.46 -20.41
#